data_AF-A0A951K4M4-F1
#
_entry.id   AF-A0A951K4M4-F1
#
_cell.length_a   1.000
_cell.length_b   1.000
_cell.length_c   1.000
_cell.angle_alpha   90.00
_cell.angle_beta   90.00
_cell.angle_gamma   90.00
#
_symmetry.space_group_name_H-M   'P 1'
#
loop_
_entity.id
_entity.type
_entity.pdbx_description
1 polymer ?
#
loop_
_entity_poly.entity_id
_entity_poly.type
_entity_poly.pdbx_seq_one_letter_code
_entity_poly.pdbx_strand_id
1 'polypeptide(L)'
;MATAVELAGGAPPPVGPLARGNRALTAAGVMLASTTVSTLGLVALAELRGSPAATLQRGVVAEVLGVESPVAVFPPLGRQSSDDDHDDDEGAPPAPVEGRGPGEDVEHGLHRVSVPAKPMNNEGAVPLPGGAIGGAQLSRVSRTPWPTTTAEPTVVVPSDTGALPLGRGMWLYLPQEVEGGDVDALVTRAEKVGLTHVYVRTGSSRQGFYAQQYMDELLPKAHAAGVRVYGWDFPYLDDVDADVARSLAAIAYTTPSGDRIDGFAADIETPAEGTNLSAEGAAAYGERLRAAVGPTYPLVAVVPRPSPNRQADYPYHAIIPPYDAVAPMTYWLNRQPDTDVINDVSYLSQFGKPVVPIGQAYDGAREGGRPGPPPAEEIQRFLSAAQQVGAVGASFWSWQHATEAIWGAIETAPEFRWEAKAPTDLRSDQVRALQAQLTKLGHPVPASGAWDDLTTSALQAYQARARLTESGILDGDTLSVLLAPFNPALPLG
;
A
#
# COMPACT_ATOMS: atom_id res chain seq x y z
N MET A 1 49.26 -34.26 31.21
CA MET A 1 48.39 -35.45 31.06
C MET A 1 47.46 -35.12 29.89
N ALA A 2 47.77 -35.42 28.63
CA ALA A 2 48.44 -36.58 28.03
C ALA A 2 47.60 -37.86 28.12
N THR A 3 46.85 -38.14 27.06
CA THR A 3 47.02 -39.37 26.24
C THR A 3 46.44 -39.15 24.85
N ALA A 4 47.23 -39.46 23.83
CA ALA A 4 46.78 -39.76 22.47
C ALA A 4 47.10 -41.25 22.21
N VAL A 5 46.37 -41.87 21.28
CA VAL A 5 46.76 -43.13 20.61
C VAL A 5 46.45 -42.96 19.11
N GLU A 6 47.30 -43.52 18.27
CA GLU A 6 47.51 -43.17 16.86
C GLU A 6 47.44 -44.42 15.96
N LEU A 7 47.57 -44.21 14.64
CA LEU A 7 47.88 -45.16 13.55
C LEU A 7 46.66 -45.90 12.94
N ALA A 8 46.23 -45.59 11.69
CA ALA A 8 46.85 -45.80 10.35
C ALA A 8 46.44 -47.17 9.74
N GLY A 9 46.23 -47.33 8.43
CA GLY A 9 46.22 -46.44 7.26
C GLY A 9 46.02 -47.27 5.98
N GLY A 10 45.86 -46.66 4.79
CA GLY A 10 45.93 -47.40 3.51
C GLY A 10 45.02 -46.93 2.37
N ALA A 11 45.61 -46.57 1.23
CA ALA A 11 44.98 -46.33 -0.08
C ALA A 11 46.05 -46.45 -1.20
N PRO A 12 45.69 -46.27 -2.49
CA PRO A 12 45.11 -47.20 -3.47
C PRO A 12 46.23 -47.89 -4.32
N PRO A 13 46.04 -48.59 -5.49
CA PRO A 13 45.66 -48.03 -6.83
C PRO A 13 44.95 -49.08 -7.80
N PRO A 14 45.01 -49.09 -9.18
CA PRO A 14 44.23 -48.22 -10.09
C PRO A 14 43.74 -48.80 -11.49
N VAL A 15 43.10 -47.94 -12.32
CA VAL A 15 42.86 -47.84 -13.81
C VAL A 15 42.37 -49.01 -14.74
N GLY A 16 41.15 -48.82 -15.33
CA GLY A 16 40.56 -49.11 -16.69
C GLY A 16 41.16 -50.14 -17.71
N PRO A 17 40.82 -50.06 -19.03
CA PRO A 17 39.66 -49.49 -19.77
C PRO A 17 39.03 -50.49 -20.81
N LEU A 18 38.00 -50.10 -21.61
CA LEU A 18 37.79 -50.37 -23.07
C LEU A 18 36.34 -50.12 -23.59
N ALA A 19 36.10 -50.27 -24.90
CA ALA A 19 35.06 -49.55 -25.65
C ALA A 19 34.22 -50.36 -26.67
N ARG A 20 33.09 -49.76 -27.12
CA ARG A 20 32.29 -49.95 -28.37
C ARG A 20 31.82 -51.35 -28.79
N GLY A 21 30.51 -51.47 -29.09
CA GLY A 21 29.96 -52.55 -29.92
C GLY A 21 28.47 -52.40 -30.25
N ASN A 22 28.14 -52.09 -31.52
CA ASN A 22 26.75 -52.04 -32.02
C ASN A 22 26.17 -53.44 -32.26
N ARG A 23 24.86 -53.63 -32.01
CA ARG A 23 23.89 -54.07 -33.05
C ARG A 23 22.43 -53.92 -32.59
N ALA A 24 21.54 -53.73 -33.57
CA ALA A 24 20.15 -53.32 -33.39
C ALA A 24 19.15 -54.48 -33.50
N LEU A 25 17.90 -54.24 -33.08
CA LEU A 25 16.70 -54.81 -33.69
C LEU A 25 15.48 -53.88 -33.50
N THR A 26 14.76 -53.68 -34.59
CA THR A 26 13.37 -53.18 -34.79
C THR A 26 12.36 -53.75 -33.78
N ALA A 27 11.19 -53.17 -33.47
CA ALA A 27 10.50 -51.91 -33.79
C ALA A 27 9.36 -51.76 -32.72
N ALA A 28 8.39 -50.82 -32.71
CA ALA A 28 7.94 -49.81 -33.68
C ALA A 28 7.40 -48.55 -32.95
N GLY A 29 6.78 -47.60 -33.67
CA GLY A 29 6.22 -46.38 -33.10
C GLY A 29 4.69 -46.28 -33.15
N VAL A 30 4.10 -45.56 -32.18
CA VAL A 30 2.76 -44.99 -32.25
C VAL A 30 2.86 -43.56 -31.72
N MET A 31 2.55 -42.56 -32.56
CA MET A 31 2.24 -41.21 -32.08
C MET A 31 0.81 -41.20 -31.55
N LEU A 32 0.59 -40.54 -30.42
CA LEU A 32 -0.73 -40.11 -29.98
C LEU A 32 -0.76 -38.58 -29.91
N ALA A 33 -1.67 -38.00 -30.67
CA ALA A 33 -1.77 -36.56 -30.86
C ALA A 33 -2.40 -35.88 -29.63
N SER A 34 -1.86 -34.73 -29.26
CA SER A 34 -2.52 -33.83 -28.31
C SER A 34 -3.78 -33.26 -28.95
N THR A 35 -4.94 -33.41 -28.27
CA THR A 35 -6.21 -32.89 -28.76
C THR A 35 -6.60 -31.66 -27.95
N THR A 36 -6.37 -30.48 -28.49
CA THR A 36 -6.91 -29.22 -27.97
C THR A 36 -8.38 -29.10 -28.34
N VAL A 37 -9.23 -28.83 -27.35
CA VAL A 37 -10.62 -28.42 -27.58
C VAL A 37 -10.71 -26.91 -27.34
N SER A 38 -10.80 -26.14 -28.43
CA SER A 38 -11.08 -24.72 -28.39
C SER A 38 -12.58 -24.48 -28.54
N THR A 39 -13.25 -23.97 -27.50
CA THR A 39 -14.64 -23.51 -27.59
C THR A 39 -14.67 -22.00 -27.86
N LEU A 40 -15.01 -21.62 -29.09
CA LEU A 40 -15.35 -20.24 -29.44
C LEU A 40 -16.73 -19.89 -28.87
N GLY A 41 -16.79 -18.90 -27.98
CA GLY A 41 -18.02 -18.24 -27.57
C GLY A 41 -18.34 -17.06 -28.49
N LEU A 42 -19.30 -17.20 -29.40
CA LEU A 42 -19.85 -16.08 -30.15
C LEU A 42 -20.77 -15.25 -29.25
N VAL A 43 -20.47 -13.97 -29.04
CA VAL A 43 -21.42 -13.02 -28.45
C VAL A 43 -22.27 -12.41 -29.56
N ALA A 44 -23.55 -12.76 -29.60
CA ALA A 44 -24.53 -12.13 -30.47
C ALA A 44 -25.30 -11.05 -29.71
N LEU A 45 -25.33 -9.83 -30.26
CA LEU A 45 -26.07 -8.69 -29.72
C LEU A 45 -27.57 -8.84 -30.03
N ALA A 46 -28.43 -8.70 -29.02
CA ALA A 46 -29.87 -8.54 -29.22
C ALA A 46 -30.49 -7.71 -28.09
N GLU A 47 -30.73 -6.42 -28.36
CA GLU A 47 -31.66 -5.63 -27.56
C GLU A 47 -33.10 -6.10 -27.82
N LEU A 48 -33.95 -6.11 -26.79
CA LEU A 48 -35.37 -5.76 -26.93
C LEU A 48 -36.01 -5.46 -25.57
N ARG A 49 -36.91 -4.47 -25.56
CA ARG A 49 -37.54 -3.88 -24.36
C ARG A 49 -38.79 -4.67 -23.94
N GLY A 50 -39.13 -4.67 -22.64
CA GLY A 50 -40.53 -4.88 -22.21
C GLY A 50 -40.77 -5.50 -20.83
N SER A 51 -41.03 -4.66 -19.83
CA SER A 51 -41.89 -4.99 -18.65
C SER A 51 -43.37 -4.68 -19.00
N PRO A 52 -44.42 -5.12 -18.26
CA PRO A 52 -44.41 -5.53 -16.84
C PRO A 52 -45.32 -6.71 -16.37
N ALA A 53 -45.06 -7.13 -15.13
CA ALA A 53 -45.99 -7.58 -14.05
C ALA A 53 -47.09 -8.65 -14.29
N ALA A 54 -47.05 -9.71 -13.46
CA ALA A 54 -48.22 -10.42 -12.92
C ALA A 54 -47.87 -11.16 -11.60
N THR A 55 -48.87 -11.41 -10.74
CA THR A 55 -48.71 -11.85 -9.33
C THR A 55 -49.46 -13.17 -9.06
N LEU A 56 -49.03 -13.93 -8.04
CA LEU A 56 -49.61 -15.20 -7.51
C LEU A 56 -49.42 -16.44 -8.42
N GLN A 57 -49.38 -17.69 -7.93
CA GLN A 57 -50.00 -18.24 -6.70
C GLN A 57 -49.21 -19.43 -6.09
N ARG A 58 -49.50 -19.78 -4.82
CA ARG A 58 -48.96 -20.95 -4.10
C ARG A 58 -49.39 -22.29 -4.73
N GLY A 59 -48.53 -23.31 -4.63
CA GLY A 59 -48.88 -24.72 -4.81
C GLY A 59 -47.97 -25.63 -3.97
N VAL A 60 -48.57 -26.50 -3.15
CA VAL A 60 -47.87 -27.46 -2.26
C VAL A 60 -48.18 -28.88 -2.71
N VAL A 61 -47.17 -29.72 -2.89
CA VAL A 61 -47.26 -31.19 -2.79
C VAL A 61 -45.93 -31.72 -2.22
N ALA A 62 -45.95 -32.81 -1.45
CA ALA A 62 -44.79 -33.42 -0.80
C ALA A 62 -44.77 -34.94 -0.98
N GLU A 63 -43.57 -35.53 -1.09
CA GLU A 63 -43.16 -36.91 -0.71
C GLU A 63 -41.61 -36.93 -0.84
N VAL A 64 -40.80 -37.05 0.22
CA VAL A 64 -40.52 -38.20 1.12
C VAL A 64 -39.67 -39.31 0.47
N LEU A 65 -38.40 -39.37 0.88
CA LEU A 65 -37.49 -40.52 1.09
C LEU A 65 -36.07 -39.91 1.33
N GLY A 66 -35.28 -40.19 2.37
CA GLY A 66 -35.50 -41.04 3.56
C GLY A 66 -34.26 -41.89 3.91
N VAL A 67 -33.17 -41.29 4.44
CA VAL A 67 -32.03 -42.02 5.05
C VAL A 67 -31.43 -41.20 6.21
N GLU A 68 -31.14 -41.86 7.34
CA GLU A 68 -30.49 -41.30 8.54
C GLU A 68 -29.01 -41.76 8.67
N SER A 69 -28.18 -41.49 9.69
CA SER A 69 -28.21 -40.77 11.00
C SER A 69 -26.73 -40.59 11.42
N PRO A 70 -26.33 -40.07 12.62
CA PRO A 70 -27.05 -39.34 13.67
C PRO A 70 -26.37 -38.02 14.15
N VAL A 71 -27.13 -37.19 14.86
CA VAL A 71 -26.59 -36.04 15.64
C VAL A 71 -26.44 -36.43 17.11
N ALA A 72 -25.33 -36.03 17.76
CA ALA A 72 -25.14 -36.20 19.20
C ALA A 72 -25.82 -35.07 19.99
N VAL A 73 -26.60 -35.42 21.01
CA VAL A 73 -27.29 -34.48 21.91
C VAL A 73 -26.64 -34.53 23.30
N PHE A 74 -26.33 -33.36 23.87
CA PHE A 74 -26.04 -33.17 25.29
C PHE A 74 -26.96 -32.07 25.88
N PRO A 75 -27.28 -32.12 27.18
CA PRO A 75 -28.45 -31.44 27.75
C PRO A 75 -28.22 -29.95 28.08
N PRO A 76 -29.29 -29.15 28.22
CA PRO A 76 -29.19 -27.74 28.58
C PRO A 76 -28.87 -27.58 30.08
N LEU A 77 -27.97 -26.65 30.40
CA LEU A 77 -27.78 -26.15 31.77
C LEU A 77 -28.39 -24.74 31.89
N GLY A 78 -28.91 -24.46 33.09
CA GLY A 78 -29.92 -23.41 33.30
C GLY A 78 -29.39 -21.98 33.25
N ARG A 79 -30.31 -21.06 32.95
CA ARG A 79 -30.15 -19.64 33.26
C ARG A 79 -29.92 -19.45 34.76
N GLN A 80 -28.89 -18.70 35.12
CA GLN A 80 -28.92 -17.85 36.31
C GLN A 80 -28.62 -16.42 35.90
N SER A 81 -29.35 -15.50 36.51
CA SER A 81 -29.21 -14.06 36.38
C SER A 81 -28.22 -13.52 37.41
N SER A 82 -27.31 -12.67 36.98
CA SER A 82 -26.67 -11.68 37.82
C SER A 82 -26.42 -10.45 36.97
N ASP A 83 -27.03 -9.34 37.34
CA ASP A 83 -26.59 -8.01 36.90
C ASP A 83 -25.18 -7.78 37.46
N ASP A 84 -24.26 -7.31 36.63
CA ASP A 84 -23.07 -6.55 37.03
C ASP A 84 -22.52 -5.88 35.77
N ASP A 85 -22.40 -4.54 35.80
CA ASP A 85 -21.82 -3.76 34.71
C ASP A 85 -20.37 -4.22 34.46
N HIS A 86 -19.97 -4.34 33.19
CA HIS A 86 -18.59 -4.54 32.79
C HIS A 86 -18.20 -3.46 31.79
N ASP A 87 -17.22 -2.64 32.17
CA ASP A 87 -16.49 -1.78 31.25
C ASP A 87 -15.62 -2.66 30.33
N ASP A 88 -15.75 -2.49 29.01
CA ASP A 88 -14.94 -3.21 28.02
C ASP A 88 -13.53 -2.60 27.95
N ASP A 89 -12.53 -3.37 28.40
CA ASP A 89 -11.10 -3.02 28.41
C ASP A 89 -10.47 -3.28 27.03
N GLU A 90 -9.99 -2.23 26.35
CA GLU A 90 -9.32 -2.35 25.04
C GLU A 90 -7.90 -2.95 25.20
N GLY A 91 -7.53 -3.90 24.34
CA GLY A 91 -6.33 -4.74 24.49
C GLY A 91 -4.97 -4.05 24.33
N ALA A 92 -4.55 -3.24 25.32
CA ALA A 92 -3.21 -2.65 25.42
C ALA A 92 -2.45 -3.07 26.71
N PRO A 93 -1.11 -3.26 26.69
CA PRO A 93 -0.31 -3.42 27.90
C PRO A 93 -0.21 -2.12 28.74
N PRO A 94 0.06 -2.20 30.07
CA PRO A 94 -0.17 -1.10 30.99
C PRO A 94 0.93 -0.03 31.01
N ALA A 95 0.50 1.23 31.17
CA ALA A 95 1.38 2.35 31.53
C ALA A 95 1.86 2.28 33.00
N PRO A 96 3.04 2.82 33.33
CA PRO A 96 3.61 2.75 34.68
C PRO A 96 3.00 3.77 35.66
N VAL A 97 2.98 3.39 36.93
CA VAL A 97 2.37 4.12 38.06
C VAL A 97 3.21 5.33 38.50
N GLU A 98 2.55 6.45 38.84
CA GLU A 98 3.20 7.62 39.46
C GLU A 98 3.83 7.32 40.83
N GLY A 99 5.07 7.77 41.04
CA GLY A 99 5.73 7.85 42.34
C GLY A 99 6.10 9.29 42.69
N ARG A 100 5.68 9.77 43.87
CA ARG A 100 6.04 11.12 44.38
C ARG A 100 7.52 11.19 44.81
N GLY A 101 8.12 12.38 44.70
CA GLY A 101 9.53 12.68 45.08
C GLY A 101 9.82 12.68 46.59
N PRO A 102 10.96 13.24 47.07
CA PRO A 102 11.31 14.67 46.86
C PRO A 102 12.83 15.02 46.75
N GLY A 103 13.18 16.31 46.57
CA GLY A 103 14.39 16.90 47.19
C GLY A 103 15.33 17.82 46.37
N GLU A 104 15.27 19.14 46.66
CA GLU A 104 16.36 20.15 46.76
C GLU A 104 17.22 20.63 45.55
N ASP A 105 16.97 21.91 45.18
CA ASP A 105 17.87 23.09 45.07
C ASP A 105 19.21 23.12 44.27
N VAL A 106 19.41 24.19 43.47
CA VAL A 106 20.39 25.31 43.66
C VAL A 106 20.20 26.42 42.59
N GLU A 107 20.71 27.64 42.87
CA GLU A 107 20.32 28.98 42.38
C GLU A 107 20.67 29.47 40.94
N HIS A 108 19.82 30.40 40.48
CA HIS A 108 19.97 31.65 39.68
C HIS A 108 21.31 32.14 39.06
N GLY A 109 21.23 32.85 37.91
CA GLY A 109 22.37 33.65 37.40
C GLY A 109 22.24 34.55 36.13
N LEU A 110 21.17 35.34 35.94
CA LEU A 110 21.06 36.62 35.16
C LEU A 110 21.87 36.89 33.85
N HIS A 111 21.20 37.36 32.78
CA HIS A 111 21.25 38.79 32.34
C HIS A 111 20.33 39.15 31.14
N ARG A 112 19.76 40.37 31.16
CA ARG A 112 18.98 41.03 30.08
C ARG A 112 19.82 42.10 29.36
N VAL A 113 19.57 42.37 28.06
CA VAL A 113 19.65 43.73 27.44
C VAL A 113 18.62 43.85 26.29
N SER A 114 18.07 45.05 26.05
CA SER A 114 17.11 45.38 24.98
C SER A 114 17.68 46.36 23.93
N VAL A 115 17.04 46.42 22.75
CA VAL A 115 17.23 47.37 21.62
C VAL A 115 16.92 48.85 21.99
N PRO A 116 17.33 49.93 21.25
CA PRO A 116 16.77 50.25 19.91
C PRO A 116 17.56 51.17 18.90
N ALA A 117 17.03 51.22 17.65
CA ALA A 117 16.93 52.37 16.71
C ALA A 117 18.12 52.99 15.91
N LYS A 118 17.75 53.74 14.85
CA LYS A 118 18.51 54.21 13.66
C LYS A 118 18.45 55.76 13.50
N PRO A 119 19.37 56.42 12.75
CA PRO A 119 19.03 57.63 11.97
C PRO A 119 19.56 57.66 10.49
N MET A 120 19.60 58.85 9.86
CA MET A 120 19.37 59.11 8.41
C MET A 120 20.52 59.80 7.61
N ASN A 121 20.41 59.72 6.27
CA ASN A 121 20.78 60.66 5.16
C ASN A 121 22.21 61.21 4.96
N ASN A 122 22.64 61.30 3.67
CA ASN A 122 22.99 62.59 3.03
C ASN A 122 23.11 62.57 1.48
N GLU A 123 23.19 63.77 0.87
CA GLU A 123 23.04 64.09 -0.57
C GLU A 123 24.37 64.33 -1.34
N GLY A 124 24.28 64.58 -2.68
CA GLY A 124 25.36 65.18 -3.49
C GLY A 124 25.01 65.37 -4.98
N ALA A 125 25.28 66.54 -5.59
CA ALA A 125 24.86 66.88 -6.96
C ALA A 125 25.75 67.92 -7.71
N VAL A 126 25.54 68.03 -9.05
CA VAL A 126 25.94 69.08 -10.06
C VAL A 126 27.45 69.34 -10.35
N PRO A 127 27.90 70.04 -11.44
CA PRO A 127 27.24 70.44 -12.73
C PRO A 127 28.08 70.40 -14.07
N LEU A 128 27.40 70.22 -15.24
CA LEU A 128 27.49 70.94 -16.58
C LEU A 128 28.86 71.10 -17.35
N PRO A 129 28.93 71.61 -18.63
CA PRO A 129 27.89 72.07 -19.59
C PRO A 129 28.01 71.59 -21.09
N GLY A 130 26.95 71.85 -21.88
CA GLY A 130 27.07 72.49 -23.21
C GLY A 130 27.01 71.63 -24.50
N GLY A 131 26.03 71.91 -25.38
CA GLY A 131 25.98 71.44 -26.78
C GLY A 131 24.56 71.41 -27.35
N ALA A 132 24.27 72.13 -28.44
CA ALA A 132 22.90 72.44 -28.85
C ALA A 132 22.58 72.08 -30.33
N ILE A 133 21.33 71.63 -30.52
CA ILE A 133 20.49 71.59 -31.76
C ILE A 133 21.04 71.05 -33.09
N GLY A 134 20.33 70.04 -33.62
CA GLY A 134 20.04 69.93 -35.07
C GLY A 134 20.20 68.54 -35.70
N GLY A 135 19.10 67.92 -36.14
CA GLY A 135 19.15 66.83 -37.13
C GLY A 135 18.14 65.69 -36.96
N ALA A 136 17.20 65.59 -37.92
CA ALA A 136 16.47 64.39 -38.36
C ALA A 136 15.86 63.42 -37.33
N GLN A 137 14.52 63.38 -37.26
CA GLN A 137 13.81 62.18 -36.82
C GLN A 137 14.04 61.04 -37.81
N LEU A 138 14.95 60.12 -37.47
CA LEU A 138 14.93 58.77 -38.04
C LEU A 138 14.05 57.89 -37.15
N SER A 139 12.91 57.46 -37.68
CA SER A 139 12.00 56.53 -37.01
C SER A 139 12.74 55.25 -36.64
N ARG A 140 13.07 55.11 -35.35
CA ARG A 140 13.69 53.90 -34.81
C ARG A 140 12.66 52.78 -34.91
N VAL A 141 12.81 51.90 -35.90
CA VAL A 141 12.05 50.65 -35.95
C VAL A 141 12.44 49.85 -34.71
N SER A 142 11.56 49.88 -33.71
CA SER A 142 11.67 49.02 -32.54
C SER A 142 11.56 47.58 -33.02
N ARG A 143 12.71 46.92 -33.20
CA ARG A 143 12.78 45.47 -33.18
C ARG A 143 12.42 45.05 -31.77
N THR A 144 11.15 44.75 -31.54
CA THR A 144 10.72 43.97 -30.38
C THR A 144 11.61 42.72 -30.33
N PRO A 145 12.34 42.47 -29.24
CA PRO A 145 12.92 41.16 -29.02
C PRO A 145 11.75 40.17 -29.04
N TRP A 146 11.82 39.16 -29.91
CA TRP A 146 10.87 38.06 -29.85
C TRP A 146 11.07 37.40 -28.48
N PRO A 147 10.02 37.23 -27.66
CA PRO A 147 10.15 36.55 -26.37
C PRO A 147 10.41 35.06 -26.63
N THR A 148 11.66 34.73 -26.90
CA THR A 148 12.16 33.35 -26.93
C THR A 148 12.50 32.93 -25.51
N THR A 149 11.47 32.98 -24.66
CA THR A 149 11.43 32.22 -23.41
C THR A 149 10.34 31.18 -23.63
N THR A 150 10.67 30.16 -24.41
CA THR A 150 10.04 28.86 -24.21
C THR A 150 10.47 28.43 -22.83
N ALA A 151 9.64 28.71 -21.82
CA ALA A 151 9.83 28.12 -20.51
C ALA A 151 9.87 26.61 -20.72
N GLU A 152 10.89 25.94 -20.17
CA GLU A 152 10.95 24.48 -20.23
C GLU A 152 9.65 23.93 -19.64
N PRO A 153 9.02 22.93 -20.30
CA PRO A 153 7.77 22.39 -19.81
C PRO A 153 8.01 21.81 -18.42
N THR A 154 7.47 22.46 -17.40
CA THR A 154 7.55 21.98 -16.03
C THR A 154 6.91 20.60 -15.96
N VAL A 155 7.66 19.62 -15.47
CA VAL A 155 7.17 18.27 -15.18
C VAL A 155 5.95 18.36 -14.27
N VAL A 156 4.92 17.55 -14.54
CA VAL A 156 3.67 17.51 -13.78
C VAL A 156 3.43 16.09 -13.29
N VAL A 157 2.97 15.94 -12.05
CA VAL A 157 2.44 14.69 -11.51
C VAL A 157 0.97 14.55 -11.95
N PRO A 158 0.57 13.56 -12.78
CA PRO A 158 -0.80 13.49 -13.31
C PRO A 158 -1.84 13.06 -12.26
N SER A 159 -2.48 14.03 -11.59
CA SER A 159 -3.32 13.79 -10.41
C SER A 159 -4.83 13.64 -10.63
N ASP A 160 -5.31 13.49 -11.87
CA ASP A 160 -6.73 13.16 -12.11
C ASP A 160 -7.08 11.72 -11.65
N THR A 161 -6.05 10.90 -11.44
CA THR A 161 -6.07 9.53 -10.92
C THR A 161 -5.02 9.37 -9.83
N GLY A 162 -5.38 8.77 -8.69
CA GLY A 162 -4.40 8.46 -7.66
C GLY A 162 -3.70 7.12 -7.88
N ALA A 163 -2.57 6.92 -7.21
CA ALA A 163 -1.71 5.76 -7.35
C ALA A 163 -2.07 4.58 -6.43
N LEU A 164 -1.68 3.36 -6.86
CA LEU A 164 -1.54 2.23 -5.94
C LEU A 164 -0.33 2.44 -5.02
N PRO A 165 -0.34 1.84 -3.80
CA PRO A 165 0.81 1.81 -2.90
C PRO A 165 1.88 0.84 -3.41
N LEU A 166 2.51 1.19 -4.53
CA LEU A 166 3.69 0.49 -5.06
C LEU A 166 4.87 0.62 -4.10
N GLY A 167 5.69 -0.43 -4.01
CA GLY A 167 6.93 -0.39 -3.24
C GLY A 167 6.76 -0.89 -1.80
N ARG A 168 7.62 -0.39 -0.89
CA ARG A 168 7.58 -0.74 0.54
C ARG A 168 6.84 0.32 1.34
N GLY A 169 6.05 -0.11 2.32
CA GLY A 169 5.37 0.78 3.27
C GLY A 169 5.40 0.31 4.72
N MET A 170 4.95 1.18 5.61
CA MET A 170 4.81 0.90 7.04
C MET A 170 3.51 1.51 7.57
N TRP A 171 2.83 0.78 8.45
CA TRP A 171 1.60 1.23 9.11
C TRP A 171 1.90 1.84 10.47
N LEU A 172 1.18 2.91 10.83
CA LEU A 172 1.33 3.60 12.10
C LEU A 172 -0.02 3.98 12.73
N TYR A 173 -0.05 3.94 14.06
CA TYR A 173 -1.10 4.40 14.95
C TYR A 173 -0.44 5.06 16.19
N LEU A 174 -1.16 5.86 16.97
CA LEU A 174 -0.57 6.63 18.08
C LEU A 174 0.65 7.48 17.63
N PRO A 175 0.43 8.60 16.91
CA PRO A 175 1.51 9.44 16.38
C PRO A 175 2.63 9.80 17.37
N GLN A 176 2.29 9.93 18.66
CA GLN A 176 3.20 10.27 19.75
C GLN A 176 4.23 9.17 20.06
N GLU A 177 3.97 7.94 19.64
CA GLU A 177 4.88 6.78 19.79
C GLU A 177 5.74 6.56 18.53
N VAL A 178 5.46 7.26 17.43
CA VAL A 178 6.25 7.21 16.19
C VAL A 178 7.45 8.15 16.32
N GLU A 179 8.65 7.59 16.50
CA GLU A 179 9.88 8.36 16.80
C GLU A 179 9.71 9.38 17.96
N GLY A 180 8.84 9.07 18.93
CA GLY A 180 8.51 9.99 20.03
C GLY A 180 7.66 11.20 19.63
N GLY A 181 6.96 11.14 18.49
CA GLY A 181 6.18 12.24 17.91
C GLY A 181 6.96 13.12 16.93
N ASP A 182 8.23 12.80 16.65
CA ASP A 182 9.07 13.59 15.73
C ASP A 182 8.82 13.18 14.26
N VAL A 183 8.13 14.05 13.53
CA VAL A 183 7.83 13.87 12.11
C VAL A 183 9.07 13.96 11.22
N ASP A 184 10.08 14.77 11.57
CA ASP A 184 11.32 14.85 10.79
C ASP A 184 12.14 13.56 10.94
N ALA A 185 12.15 12.96 12.13
CA ALA A 185 12.75 11.65 12.37
C ALA A 185 11.99 10.52 11.63
N LEU A 186 10.65 10.56 11.60
CA LEU A 186 9.81 9.63 10.84
C LEU A 186 10.18 9.65 9.36
N VAL A 187 10.18 10.85 8.75
CA VAL A 187 10.52 11.04 7.33
C VAL A 187 11.96 10.59 7.04
N THR A 188 12.91 10.96 7.91
CA THR A 188 14.32 10.53 7.79
C THR A 188 14.45 9.00 7.80
N ARG A 189 13.70 8.29 8.66
CA ARG A 189 13.71 6.82 8.67
C ARG A 189 13.06 6.24 7.42
N ALA A 190 11.94 6.81 6.97
CA ALA A 190 11.24 6.37 5.76
C ALA A 190 12.16 6.45 4.52
N GLU A 191 12.84 7.59 4.33
CA GLU A 191 13.85 7.76 3.27
C GLU A 191 14.99 6.75 3.41
N LYS A 192 15.59 6.63 4.62
CA LYS A 192 16.75 5.75 4.88
C LYS A 192 16.46 4.30 4.49
N VAL A 193 15.35 3.73 4.96
CA VAL A 193 14.99 2.34 4.67
C VAL A 193 14.35 2.17 3.29
N GLY A 194 14.11 3.27 2.57
CA GLY A 194 13.50 3.29 1.25
C GLY A 194 12.05 2.80 1.27
N LEU A 195 11.25 3.36 2.18
CA LEU A 195 9.80 3.34 2.06
C LEU A 195 9.37 4.30 0.93
N THR A 196 8.27 3.96 0.30
CA THR A 196 7.59 4.77 -0.73
C THR A 196 6.31 5.40 -0.20
N HIS A 197 5.76 4.84 0.88
CA HIS A 197 4.50 5.26 1.46
C HIS A 197 4.40 4.86 2.95
N VAL A 198 3.54 5.55 3.69
CA VAL A 198 3.11 5.17 5.04
C VAL A 198 1.59 5.14 5.14
N TYR A 199 1.06 4.33 6.06
CA TYR A 199 -0.36 4.27 6.37
C TYR A 199 -0.64 4.88 7.74
N VAL A 200 -1.33 6.02 7.77
CA VAL A 200 -1.58 6.83 8.98
C VAL A 200 -2.99 6.62 9.51
N ARG A 201 -3.13 6.24 10.79
CA ARG A 201 -4.46 6.10 11.41
C ARG A 201 -5.09 7.47 11.58
N THR A 202 -6.13 7.72 10.79
CA THR A 202 -6.90 8.97 10.80
C THR A 202 -8.04 8.96 11.83
N GLY A 203 -8.57 7.77 12.16
CA GLY A 203 -9.76 7.66 13.00
C GLY A 203 -10.19 6.24 13.34
N SER A 204 -11.40 6.15 13.91
CA SER A 204 -12.21 4.94 14.07
C SER A 204 -13.67 5.34 14.35
N SER A 205 -14.62 4.40 14.26
CA SER A 205 -16.03 4.68 14.64
C SER A 205 -16.18 5.16 16.08
N ARG A 206 -15.30 4.71 16.99
CA ARG A 206 -15.30 5.08 18.42
C ARG A 206 -14.69 6.47 18.68
N GLN A 207 -13.69 6.88 17.88
CA GLN A 207 -12.89 8.09 18.15
C GLN A 207 -13.17 9.25 17.18
N GLY A 208 -13.94 9.01 16.11
CA GLY A 208 -14.13 9.99 15.04
C GLY A 208 -12.87 10.17 14.19
N PHE A 209 -12.84 11.26 13.41
CA PHE A 209 -11.66 11.70 12.66
C PHE A 209 -10.86 12.69 13.53
N TYR A 210 -9.68 12.27 14.00
CA TYR A 210 -8.89 13.01 15.02
C TYR A 210 -7.50 13.46 14.54
N ALA A 211 -7.06 13.05 13.35
CA ALA A 211 -5.67 13.19 12.93
C ALA A 211 -5.29 14.55 12.31
N GLN A 212 -6.20 15.54 12.28
CA GLN A 212 -6.03 16.84 11.60
C GLN A 212 -4.67 17.50 11.91
N GLN A 213 -4.36 17.71 13.20
CA GLN A 213 -3.11 18.36 13.61
C GLN A 213 -1.86 17.56 13.21
N TYR A 214 -1.95 16.22 13.22
CA TYR A 214 -0.83 15.38 12.82
C TYR A 214 -0.65 15.36 11.29
N MET A 215 -1.75 15.39 10.53
CA MET A 215 -1.74 15.51 9.08
C MET A 215 -1.17 16.86 8.62
N ASP A 216 -1.47 17.95 9.32
CA ASP A 216 -0.91 19.29 9.09
C ASP A 216 0.62 19.34 9.18
N GLU A 217 1.22 18.52 10.05
CA GLU A 217 2.68 18.41 10.18
C GLU A 217 3.28 17.35 9.26
N LEU A 218 2.65 16.17 9.16
CA LEU A 218 3.19 15.02 8.44
C LEU A 218 3.12 15.17 6.92
N LEU A 219 1.95 15.51 6.36
CA LEU A 219 1.74 15.49 4.91
C LEU A 219 2.76 16.37 4.16
N PRO A 220 3.03 17.63 4.56
CA PRO A 220 3.93 18.50 3.80
C PRO A 220 5.38 18.00 3.84
N LYS A 221 5.80 17.42 4.98
CA LYS A 221 7.16 16.89 5.19
C LYS A 221 7.35 15.57 4.45
N ALA A 222 6.40 14.64 4.56
CA ALA A 222 6.41 13.37 3.83
C ALA A 222 6.40 13.61 2.31
N HIS A 223 5.54 14.53 1.83
CA HIS A 223 5.47 14.83 0.41
C HIS A 223 6.73 15.48 -0.14
N ALA A 224 7.38 16.37 0.63
CA ALA A 224 8.66 16.97 0.24
C ALA A 224 9.79 15.94 0.11
N ALA A 225 9.73 14.84 0.88
CA ALA A 225 10.62 13.68 0.78
C ALA A 225 10.17 12.63 -0.26
N GLY A 226 9.08 12.86 -0.99
CA GLY A 226 8.54 11.92 -1.96
C GLY A 226 7.86 10.68 -1.36
N VAL A 227 7.55 10.69 -0.06
CA VAL A 227 6.84 9.62 0.65
C VAL A 227 5.34 9.90 0.64
N ARG A 228 4.55 8.95 0.11
CA ARG A 228 3.08 9.02 0.12
C ARG A 228 2.50 8.76 1.49
N VAL A 229 1.31 9.31 1.75
CA VAL A 229 0.56 9.07 2.96
C VAL A 229 -0.84 8.57 2.60
N TYR A 230 -1.10 7.30 2.87
CA TYR A 230 -2.44 6.73 2.79
C TYR A 230 -3.10 6.87 4.17
N GLY A 231 -4.27 7.49 4.23
CA GLY A 231 -5.06 7.49 5.45
C GLY A 231 -5.70 6.12 5.68
N TRP A 232 -5.85 5.70 6.93
CA TRP A 232 -6.67 4.54 7.26
C TRP A 232 -7.54 4.80 8.48
N ASP A 233 -8.63 4.05 8.59
CA ASP A 233 -9.49 4.05 9.76
C ASP A 233 -10.15 2.68 9.97
N PHE A 234 -10.71 2.50 11.17
CA PHE A 234 -11.39 1.28 11.59
C PHE A 234 -12.91 1.52 11.60
N PRO A 235 -13.64 1.11 10.54
CA PRO A 235 -15.11 1.07 10.52
C PRO A 235 -15.65 -0.13 11.31
N TYR A 236 -16.36 0.13 12.40
CA TYR A 236 -17.06 -0.88 13.20
C TYR A 236 -18.38 -1.34 12.55
N LEU A 237 -18.91 -0.62 11.56
CA LEU A 237 -20.13 -0.97 10.79
C LEU A 237 -21.44 -1.02 11.61
N ASP A 238 -21.47 -0.42 12.80
CA ASP A 238 -22.70 -0.18 13.57
C ASP A 238 -23.61 0.85 12.89
N ASP A 239 -23.00 1.92 12.37
CA ASP A 239 -23.64 2.93 11.51
C ASP A 239 -22.76 3.16 10.27
N VAL A 240 -23.14 2.50 9.17
CA VAL A 240 -22.45 2.56 7.88
C VAL A 240 -22.42 3.99 7.31
N ASP A 241 -23.42 4.82 7.55
CA ASP A 241 -23.43 6.20 7.03
C ASP A 241 -22.51 7.11 7.85
N ALA A 242 -22.46 6.92 9.17
CA ALA A 242 -21.47 7.60 10.02
C ALA A 242 -20.03 7.17 9.70
N ASP A 243 -19.82 5.88 9.38
CA ASP A 243 -18.52 5.36 8.94
C ASP A 243 -18.09 5.98 7.61
N VAL A 244 -18.94 5.97 6.59
CA VAL A 244 -18.66 6.63 5.30
C VAL A 244 -18.38 8.13 5.49
N ALA A 245 -19.21 8.83 6.27
CA ALA A 245 -19.04 10.27 6.51
C ALA A 245 -17.69 10.60 7.20
N ARG A 246 -17.23 9.77 8.13
CA ARG A 246 -15.93 9.93 8.79
C ARG A 246 -14.76 9.66 7.85
N SER A 247 -14.79 8.58 7.08
CA SER A 247 -13.74 8.30 6.09
C SER A 247 -13.66 9.43 5.05
N LEU A 248 -14.81 9.95 4.60
CA LEU A 248 -14.87 11.12 3.71
C LEU A 248 -14.32 12.41 4.35
N ALA A 249 -14.51 12.62 5.66
CA ALA A 249 -13.92 13.76 6.35
C ALA A 249 -12.38 13.70 6.37
N ALA A 250 -11.80 12.50 6.54
CA ALA A 250 -10.36 12.28 6.44
C ALA A 250 -9.83 12.48 5.01
N ILE A 251 -10.54 11.94 4.01
CA ILE A 251 -10.20 12.06 2.58
C ILE A 251 -10.28 13.51 2.07
N ALA A 252 -11.28 14.27 2.51
CA ALA A 252 -11.47 15.67 2.12
C ALA A 252 -10.58 16.65 2.90
N TYR A 253 -9.98 16.23 4.01
CA TYR A 253 -9.12 17.09 4.81
C TYR A 253 -7.93 17.58 3.97
N THR A 254 -7.71 18.89 4.02
CA THR A 254 -6.63 19.58 3.31
C THR A 254 -5.88 20.43 4.31
N THR A 255 -4.56 20.26 4.38
CA THR A 255 -3.70 21.01 5.31
C THR A 255 -3.63 22.50 4.92
N PRO A 256 -3.14 23.40 5.80
CA PRO A 256 -2.85 24.79 5.46
C PRO A 256 -1.89 24.99 4.27
N SER A 257 -1.05 24.00 3.93
CA SER A 257 -0.17 24.02 2.75
C SER A 257 -0.83 23.52 1.47
N GLY A 258 -2.02 22.89 1.55
CA GLY A 258 -2.74 22.33 0.41
C GLY A 258 -2.51 20.83 0.17
N ASP A 259 -1.89 20.13 1.12
CA ASP A 259 -1.64 18.69 1.05
C ASP A 259 -2.86 17.87 1.52
N ARG A 260 -3.03 16.67 0.97
CA ARG A 260 -4.03 15.66 1.36
C ARG A 260 -3.41 14.28 1.37
N ILE A 261 -4.13 13.29 1.93
CA ILE A 261 -3.74 11.88 1.78
C ILE A 261 -3.91 11.40 0.32
N ASP A 262 -2.90 10.66 -0.16
CA ASP A 262 -2.79 10.08 -1.51
C ASP A 262 -3.90 9.07 -1.84
N GLY A 263 -4.48 8.47 -0.82
CA GLY A 263 -5.48 7.42 -0.89
C GLY A 263 -5.97 7.02 0.49
N PHE A 264 -6.93 6.10 0.54
CA PHE A 264 -7.54 5.64 1.77
C PHE A 264 -7.59 4.12 1.88
N ALA A 265 -7.33 3.58 3.06
CA ALA A 265 -7.43 2.16 3.36
C ALA A 265 -8.46 1.93 4.47
N ALA A 266 -9.46 1.08 4.21
CA ALA A 266 -10.50 0.77 5.20
C ALA A 266 -10.17 -0.55 5.91
N ASP A 267 -10.12 -0.51 7.24
CA ASP A 267 -9.78 -1.66 8.09
C ASP A 267 -11.01 -2.46 8.50
N ILE A 268 -11.45 -3.35 7.61
CA ILE A 268 -12.70 -4.10 7.76
C ILE A 268 -12.40 -5.39 8.56
N GLU A 269 -12.32 -5.24 9.87
CA GLU A 269 -12.02 -6.35 10.78
C GLU A 269 -13.22 -7.28 11.05
N THR A 270 -13.02 -8.30 11.89
CA THR A 270 -14.05 -9.32 12.18
C THR A 270 -14.81 -9.02 13.47
N PRO A 271 -15.88 -9.78 13.77
CA PRO A 271 -16.59 -9.63 15.05
C PRO A 271 -15.74 -9.92 16.29
N ALA A 272 -14.58 -10.57 16.16
CA ALA A 272 -13.66 -10.78 17.28
C ALA A 272 -12.98 -9.47 17.73
N GLU A 273 -12.82 -8.52 16.81
CA GLU A 273 -12.29 -7.18 17.04
C GLU A 273 -13.41 -6.14 17.32
N GLY A 274 -14.66 -6.62 17.46
CA GLY A 274 -15.84 -5.80 17.76
C GLY A 274 -16.59 -5.25 16.54
N THR A 275 -16.15 -5.54 15.31
CA THR A 275 -16.84 -5.09 14.09
C THR A 275 -18.19 -5.80 13.91
N ASN A 276 -19.26 -5.04 13.69
CA ASN A 276 -20.60 -5.52 13.32
C ASN A 276 -20.63 -6.02 11.86
N LEU A 277 -19.76 -6.99 11.56
CA LEU A 277 -19.48 -7.45 10.20
C LEU A 277 -20.67 -8.23 9.62
N SER A 278 -21.24 -7.69 8.55
CA SER A 278 -22.17 -8.37 7.65
C SER A 278 -21.74 -8.16 6.20
N ALA A 279 -22.10 -9.09 5.31
CA ALA A 279 -21.80 -8.95 3.89
C ALA A 279 -22.48 -7.71 3.31
N GLU A 280 -23.74 -7.46 3.70
CA GLU A 280 -24.52 -6.29 3.29
C GLU A 280 -23.95 -4.97 3.84
N GLY A 281 -23.59 -4.93 5.12
CA GLY A 281 -23.04 -3.73 5.76
C GLY A 281 -21.67 -3.32 5.18
N ALA A 282 -20.78 -4.30 5.01
CA ALA A 282 -19.44 -4.03 4.48
C ALA A 282 -19.47 -3.69 2.97
N ALA A 283 -20.34 -4.33 2.18
CA ALA A 283 -20.59 -3.93 0.79
C ALA A 283 -21.16 -2.51 0.73
N ALA A 284 -22.18 -2.19 1.54
CA ALA A 284 -22.79 -0.86 1.57
C ALA A 284 -21.78 0.24 1.95
N TYR A 285 -20.89 -0.01 2.91
CA TYR A 285 -19.80 0.91 3.26
C TYR A 285 -18.86 1.14 2.06
N GLY A 286 -18.33 0.07 1.46
CA GLY A 286 -17.39 0.18 0.33
C GLY A 286 -18.02 0.80 -0.92
N GLU A 287 -19.26 0.45 -1.26
CA GLU A 287 -19.99 1.01 -2.40
C GLU A 287 -20.29 2.50 -2.22
N ARG A 288 -20.76 2.93 -1.03
CA ARG A 288 -21.05 4.34 -0.73
C ARG A 288 -19.77 5.18 -0.71
N LEU A 289 -18.70 4.67 -0.08
CA LEU A 289 -17.40 5.33 -0.09
C LEU A 289 -16.89 5.51 -1.52
N ARG A 290 -16.91 4.45 -2.34
CA ARG A 290 -16.55 4.51 -3.76
C ARG A 290 -17.40 5.49 -4.56
N ALA A 291 -18.72 5.50 -4.35
CA ALA A 291 -19.62 6.42 -5.04
C ALA A 291 -19.29 7.90 -4.71
N ALA A 292 -18.91 8.19 -3.45
CA ALA A 292 -18.58 9.53 -2.99
C ALA A 292 -17.18 10.01 -3.41
N VAL A 293 -16.16 9.14 -3.48
CA VAL A 293 -14.80 9.52 -3.94
C VAL A 293 -14.57 9.36 -5.44
N GLY A 294 -15.53 8.76 -6.15
CA GLY A 294 -15.44 8.50 -7.59
C GLY A 294 -14.49 7.34 -7.97
N PRO A 295 -14.37 7.04 -9.28
CA PRO A 295 -13.65 5.85 -9.74
C PRO A 295 -12.11 5.99 -9.72
N THR A 296 -11.58 7.21 -9.57
CA THR A 296 -10.15 7.47 -9.76
C THR A 296 -9.36 7.63 -8.45
N TYR A 297 -10.01 7.97 -7.34
CA TYR A 297 -9.38 8.02 -6.01
C TYR A 297 -8.94 6.61 -5.55
N PRO A 298 -7.76 6.42 -4.92
CA PRO A 298 -7.30 5.10 -4.48
C PRO A 298 -8.00 4.65 -3.20
N LEU A 299 -8.69 3.52 -3.25
CA LEU A 299 -9.21 2.82 -2.07
C LEU A 299 -8.54 1.45 -1.92
N VAL A 300 -8.09 1.11 -0.71
CA VAL A 300 -7.54 -0.21 -0.36
C VAL A 300 -8.46 -0.89 0.65
N ALA A 301 -8.85 -2.14 0.39
CA ALA A 301 -9.52 -2.97 1.40
C ALA A 301 -8.46 -3.64 2.27
N VAL A 302 -8.37 -3.30 3.55
CA VAL A 302 -7.59 -4.10 4.51
C VAL A 302 -8.51 -5.21 5.02
N VAL A 303 -7.98 -6.44 5.03
CA VAL A 303 -8.75 -7.63 5.36
C VAL A 303 -7.90 -8.61 6.18
N PRO A 304 -8.49 -9.43 7.07
CA PRO A 304 -7.82 -10.56 7.67
C PRO A 304 -7.30 -11.51 6.59
N ARG A 305 -6.18 -12.21 6.86
CA ARG A 305 -5.68 -13.23 5.93
C ARG A 305 -6.73 -14.29 5.58
N PRO A 306 -6.88 -14.70 4.31
CA PRO A 306 -7.79 -15.75 3.86
C PRO A 306 -7.30 -17.16 4.24
N SER A 307 -7.19 -17.43 5.54
CA SER A 307 -7.07 -18.81 6.06
C SER A 307 -8.29 -19.66 5.66
N PRO A 308 -8.20 -20.99 5.63
CA PRO A 308 -9.34 -21.85 5.24
C PRO A 308 -10.64 -21.58 6.02
N ASN A 309 -10.54 -21.21 7.30
CA ASN A 309 -11.71 -20.80 8.09
C ASN A 309 -12.23 -19.42 7.64
N ARG A 310 -11.35 -18.44 7.45
CA ARG A 310 -11.71 -17.10 6.97
C ARG A 310 -12.33 -17.11 5.57
N GLN A 311 -11.88 -18.00 4.68
CA GLN A 311 -12.51 -18.18 3.36
C GLN A 311 -13.97 -18.66 3.45
N ALA A 312 -14.37 -19.27 4.57
CA ALA A 312 -15.73 -19.76 4.80
C ALA A 312 -16.62 -18.77 5.59
N ASP A 313 -16.05 -17.94 6.47
CA ASP A 313 -16.81 -17.03 7.35
C ASP A 313 -16.73 -15.53 7.00
N TYR A 314 -15.67 -15.07 6.32
CA TYR A 314 -15.42 -13.66 6.06
C TYR A 314 -15.83 -13.26 4.63
N PRO A 315 -16.62 -12.19 4.42
CA PRO A 315 -17.29 -11.90 3.15
C PRO A 315 -16.40 -11.17 2.13
N TYR A 316 -15.22 -11.71 1.81
CA TYR A 316 -14.26 -11.14 0.84
C TYR A 316 -14.91 -10.71 -0.49
N HIS A 317 -15.85 -11.51 -1.00
CA HIS A 317 -16.55 -11.26 -2.26
C HIS A 317 -17.49 -10.04 -2.23
N ALA A 318 -17.99 -9.67 -1.05
CA ALA A 318 -18.82 -8.48 -0.85
C ALA A 318 -17.97 -7.24 -0.60
N ILE A 319 -16.84 -7.41 0.10
CA ILE A 319 -15.93 -6.33 0.51
C ILE A 319 -15.07 -5.81 -0.65
N ILE A 320 -14.40 -6.69 -1.39
CA ILE A 320 -13.32 -6.30 -2.31
C ILE A 320 -13.76 -5.54 -3.58
N PRO A 321 -14.93 -5.79 -4.22
CA PRO A 321 -15.27 -5.19 -5.52
C PRO A 321 -15.12 -3.65 -5.66
N PRO A 322 -15.55 -2.80 -4.71
CA PRO A 322 -15.41 -1.34 -4.83
C PRO A 322 -13.98 -0.80 -4.65
N TYR A 323 -13.02 -1.60 -4.18
CA TYR A 323 -11.64 -1.16 -3.90
C TYR A 323 -10.72 -1.31 -5.11
N ASP A 324 -9.59 -0.60 -5.12
CA ASP A 324 -8.56 -0.68 -6.16
C ASP A 324 -7.52 -1.75 -5.87
N ALA A 325 -7.22 -2.00 -4.59
CA ALA A 325 -6.30 -3.01 -4.12
C ALA A 325 -6.81 -3.67 -2.83
N VAL A 326 -6.23 -4.81 -2.47
CA VAL A 326 -6.52 -5.51 -1.21
C VAL A 326 -5.23 -5.78 -0.42
N ALA A 327 -5.26 -5.49 0.87
CA ALA A 327 -4.16 -5.59 1.81
C ALA A 327 -4.46 -6.66 2.88
N PRO A 328 -4.10 -7.94 2.65
CA PRO A 328 -4.25 -8.98 3.67
C PRO A 328 -3.29 -8.76 4.84
N MET A 329 -3.81 -8.82 6.06
CA MET A 329 -3.05 -8.88 7.31
C MET A 329 -2.36 -10.25 7.44
N THR A 330 -1.18 -10.34 6.84
CA THR A 330 -0.39 -11.56 6.65
C THR A 330 0.51 -11.78 7.88
N TYR A 331 -0.07 -11.76 9.09
CA TYR A 331 0.70 -11.92 10.33
C TYR A 331 0.91 -13.40 10.62
N TRP A 332 2.13 -13.91 10.41
CA TRP A 332 2.42 -15.34 10.47
C TRP A 332 2.42 -15.90 11.89
N LEU A 333 2.72 -15.10 12.92
CA LEU A 333 2.70 -15.44 14.35
C LEU A 333 3.60 -16.63 14.73
N ASN A 334 3.11 -17.86 14.52
CA ASN A 334 3.80 -19.13 14.76
C ASN A 334 3.93 -19.99 13.47
N ARG A 335 3.63 -19.41 12.31
CA ARG A 335 3.63 -20.05 10.98
C ARG A 335 4.80 -19.51 10.14
N GLN A 336 4.86 -19.91 8.87
CA GLN A 336 5.92 -19.46 7.94
C GLN A 336 5.42 -18.29 7.06
N PRO A 337 6.17 -17.17 6.99
CA PRO A 337 5.75 -15.95 6.29
C PRO A 337 5.57 -16.15 4.78
N ASP A 338 6.46 -16.92 4.16
CA ASP A 338 6.43 -17.26 2.74
C ASP A 338 5.16 -18.05 2.38
N THR A 339 4.85 -19.06 3.17
CA THR A 339 3.69 -19.94 2.98
C THR A 339 2.38 -19.17 3.15
N ASP A 340 2.28 -18.31 4.18
CA ASP A 340 1.08 -17.49 4.38
C ASP A 340 0.90 -16.49 3.23
N VAL A 341 1.93 -15.72 2.84
CA VAL A 341 1.77 -14.71 1.77
C VAL A 341 1.50 -15.31 0.39
N ILE A 342 2.09 -16.48 0.07
CA ILE A 342 1.78 -17.21 -1.17
C ILE A 342 0.31 -17.60 -1.23
N ASN A 343 -0.24 -18.14 -0.13
CA ASN A 343 -1.64 -18.54 -0.06
C ASN A 343 -2.58 -17.32 -0.12
N ASP A 344 -2.24 -16.25 0.60
CA ASP A 344 -3.06 -15.04 0.69
C ASP A 344 -3.17 -14.33 -0.66
N VAL A 345 -2.04 -14.13 -1.37
CA VAL A 345 -2.05 -13.55 -2.72
C VAL A 345 -2.73 -14.50 -3.71
N SER A 346 -2.48 -15.81 -3.64
CA SER A 346 -3.12 -16.79 -4.53
C SER A 346 -4.65 -16.75 -4.41
N TYR A 347 -5.19 -16.74 -3.19
CA TYR A 347 -6.64 -16.66 -2.98
C TYR A 347 -7.19 -15.31 -3.43
N LEU A 348 -6.57 -14.19 -3.04
CA LEU A 348 -7.11 -12.86 -3.31
C LEU A 348 -7.01 -12.44 -4.78
N SER A 349 -6.09 -13.03 -5.56
CA SER A 349 -5.95 -12.78 -7.00
C SER A 349 -7.24 -13.03 -7.79
N GLN A 350 -8.13 -13.92 -7.31
CA GLN A 350 -9.41 -14.24 -7.97
C GLN A 350 -10.35 -13.04 -8.09
N PHE A 351 -10.21 -12.03 -7.22
CA PHE A 351 -11.03 -10.81 -7.25
C PHE A 351 -10.55 -9.77 -8.28
N GLY A 352 -9.47 -10.06 -9.01
CA GLY A 352 -8.95 -9.19 -10.07
C GLY A 352 -8.36 -7.86 -9.57
N LYS A 353 -8.04 -7.76 -8.27
CA LYS A 353 -7.40 -6.60 -7.66
C LYS A 353 -5.92 -6.89 -7.37
N PRO A 354 -5.01 -5.93 -7.57
CA PRO A 354 -3.67 -5.97 -7.02
C PRO A 354 -3.67 -6.25 -5.52
N VAL A 355 -2.77 -7.13 -5.07
CA VAL A 355 -2.59 -7.48 -3.66
C VAL A 355 -1.35 -6.76 -3.11
N VAL A 356 -1.48 -6.18 -1.92
CA VAL A 356 -0.43 -5.43 -1.21
C VAL A 356 -0.36 -5.88 0.25
N PRO A 357 0.23 -7.06 0.53
CA PRO A 357 0.16 -7.71 1.85
C PRO A 357 0.82 -6.88 2.96
N ILE A 358 0.28 -7.01 4.17
CA ILE A 358 0.79 -6.41 5.40
C ILE A 358 1.48 -7.51 6.22
N GLY A 359 2.81 -7.45 6.31
CA GLY A 359 3.62 -8.37 7.10
C GLY A 359 3.68 -8.00 8.58
N GLN A 360 4.09 -8.96 9.41
CA GLN A 360 4.31 -8.75 10.84
C GLN A 360 5.65 -8.07 11.12
N ALA A 361 5.64 -7.03 11.96
CA ALA A 361 6.81 -6.35 12.51
C ALA A 361 6.72 -6.14 14.04
N TYR A 362 5.82 -6.84 14.72
CA TYR A 362 5.55 -6.74 16.17
C TYR A 362 5.61 -8.10 16.88
N ASP A 363 5.65 -8.10 18.22
CA ASP A 363 5.56 -9.31 19.04
C ASP A 363 4.13 -9.86 19.10
N GLY A 364 3.87 -10.91 18.32
CA GLY A 364 2.57 -11.56 18.20
C GLY A 364 2.23 -12.55 19.31
N ALA A 365 3.01 -12.65 20.40
CA ALA A 365 2.79 -13.66 21.44
C ALA A 365 1.39 -13.62 22.08
N ARG A 366 0.78 -12.42 22.17
CA ARG A 366 -0.58 -12.23 22.72
C ARG A 366 -1.69 -12.79 21.83
N GLU A 367 -1.42 -12.95 20.54
CA GLU A 367 -2.32 -13.55 19.55
C GLU A 367 -2.03 -15.05 19.34
N GLY A 368 -1.26 -15.66 20.24
CA GLY A 368 -0.82 -17.05 20.10
C GLY A 368 0.35 -17.25 19.14
N GLY A 369 1.11 -16.18 18.86
CA GLY A 369 2.44 -16.26 18.22
C GLY A 369 3.54 -16.73 19.18
N ARG A 370 4.77 -16.82 18.67
CA ARG A 370 5.94 -17.06 19.52
C ARG A 370 6.36 -15.75 20.22
N PRO A 371 7.00 -15.83 21.41
CA PRO A 371 7.59 -14.66 22.06
C PRO A 371 8.57 -13.91 21.17
N GLY A 372 8.46 -12.59 21.19
CA GLY A 372 9.31 -11.67 20.45
C GLY A 372 8.89 -11.46 18.98
N PRO A 373 9.28 -10.32 18.40
CA PRO A 373 8.95 -9.99 17.02
C PRO A 373 9.69 -10.90 16.01
N PRO A 374 9.39 -10.79 14.70
CA PRO A 374 10.10 -11.53 13.67
C PRO A 374 11.59 -11.21 13.56
N PRO A 375 12.47 -12.22 13.38
CA PRO A 375 13.87 -12.00 12.99
C PRO A 375 13.95 -11.57 11.52
N ALA A 376 15.11 -11.04 11.13
CA ALA A 376 15.35 -10.50 9.79
C ALA A 376 15.06 -11.50 8.66
N GLU A 377 15.34 -12.78 8.87
CA GLU A 377 15.13 -13.84 7.88
C GLU A 377 13.63 -14.16 7.64
N GLU A 378 12.74 -13.83 8.57
CA GLU A 378 11.29 -13.93 8.35
C GLU A 378 10.77 -12.73 7.54
N ILE A 379 11.26 -11.53 7.82
CA ILE A 379 10.98 -10.30 7.05
C ILE A 379 11.43 -10.45 5.59
N GLN A 380 12.66 -10.95 5.36
CA GLN A 380 13.18 -11.16 4.01
C GLN A 380 12.40 -12.23 3.24
N ARG A 381 12.04 -13.36 3.88
CA ARG A 381 11.22 -14.40 3.24
C ARG A 381 9.82 -13.91 2.88
N PHE A 382 9.18 -13.12 3.75
CA PHE A 382 7.90 -12.47 3.43
C PHE A 382 8.01 -11.63 2.16
N LEU A 383 8.98 -10.72 2.09
CA LEU A 383 9.16 -9.82 0.94
C LEU A 383 9.46 -10.59 -0.35
N SER A 384 10.40 -11.53 -0.31
CA SER A 384 10.80 -12.33 -1.48
C SER A 384 9.64 -13.17 -2.02
N ALA A 385 8.90 -13.85 -1.14
CA ALA A 385 7.73 -14.62 -1.53
C ALA A 385 6.61 -13.72 -2.09
N ALA A 386 6.29 -12.61 -1.42
CA ALA A 386 5.26 -11.66 -1.86
C ALA A 386 5.51 -11.12 -3.27
N GLN A 387 6.76 -10.71 -3.56
CA GLN A 387 7.13 -10.21 -4.87
C GLN A 387 7.12 -11.33 -5.93
N GLN A 388 7.57 -12.55 -5.57
CA GLN A 388 7.56 -13.70 -6.48
C GLN A 388 6.14 -14.08 -6.95
N VAL A 389 5.13 -13.97 -6.08
CA VAL A 389 3.72 -14.25 -6.44
C VAL A 389 2.98 -13.04 -7.04
N GLY A 390 3.67 -11.93 -7.29
CA GLY A 390 3.14 -10.80 -8.03
C GLY A 390 2.33 -9.79 -7.22
N ALA A 391 2.57 -9.69 -5.91
CA ALA A 391 2.17 -8.50 -5.16
C ALA A 391 2.82 -7.25 -5.78
N VAL A 392 2.11 -6.11 -5.77
CA VAL A 392 2.61 -4.85 -6.40
C VAL A 392 3.37 -3.95 -5.43
N GLY A 393 3.24 -4.23 -4.14
CA GLY A 393 3.90 -3.59 -3.01
C GLY A 393 3.78 -4.50 -1.79
N ALA A 394 4.50 -4.19 -0.73
CA ALA A 394 4.38 -4.88 0.55
C ALA A 394 4.57 -3.88 1.70
N SER A 395 3.89 -4.10 2.81
CA SER A 395 3.94 -3.21 3.97
C SER A 395 4.07 -4.00 5.26
N PHE A 396 4.24 -3.32 6.40
CA PHE A 396 4.36 -3.98 7.70
C PHE A 396 3.53 -3.28 8.78
N TRP A 397 2.96 -4.08 9.68
CA TRP A 397 2.37 -3.64 10.94
C TRP A 397 3.33 -3.95 12.09
N SER A 398 3.82 -3.01 12.90
CA SER A 398 3.63 -1.56 12.84
C SER A 398 4.92 -0.81 13.19
N TRP A 399 4.96 0.48 12.85
CA TRP A 399 6.12 1.35 13.10
C TRP A 399 6.58 1.33 14.57
N GLN A 400 5.63 1.41 15.49
CA GLN A 400 5.81 1.51 16.95
C GLN A 400 6.54 0.28 17.53
N HIS A 401 6.39 -0.88 16.88
CA HIS A 401 6.89 -2.17 17.35
C HIS A 401 8.07 -2.71 16.54
N ALA A 402 8.32 -2.14 15.35
CA ALA A 402 9.41 -2.53 14.48
C ALA A 402 10.77 -2.26 15.15
N THR A 403 11.48 -3.34 15.51
CA THR A 403 12.82 -3.25 16.08
C THR A 403 13.86 -2.83 15.03
N GLU A 404 15.01 -2.30 15.46
CA GLU A 404 16.13 -1.98 14.55
C GLU A 404 16.58 -3.18 13.69
N ALA A 405 16.42 -4.41 14.17
CA ALA A 405 16.70 -5.61 13.37
C ALA A 405 15.70 -5.79 12.21
N ILE A 406 14.42 -5.44 12.42
CA ILE A 406 13.39 -5.45 11.38
C ILE A 406 13.63 -4.28 10.42
N TRP A 407 13.91 -3.08 10.91
CA TRP A 407 14.25 -1.94 10.06
C TRP A 407 15.46 -2.21 9.16
N GLY A 408 16.52 -2.81 9.69
CA GLY A 408 17.68 -3.25 8.90
C GLY A 408 17.34 -4.34 7.87
N ALA A 409 16.43 -5.26 8.18
CA ALA A 409 15.95 -6.26 7.24
C ALA A 409 15.12 -5.64 6.09
N ILE A 410 14.29 -4.64 6.39
CA ILE A 410 13.55 -3.86 5.39
C ILE A 410 14.51 -3.04 4.52
N GLU A 411 15.45 -2.29 5.12
CA GLU A 411 16.43 -1.44 4.43
C GLU A 411 17.29 -2.21 3.42
N THR A 412 17.75 -3.40 3.81
CA THR A 412 18.65 -4.25 3.02
C THR A 412 17.94 -5.12 1.97
N ALA A 413 16.61 -5.28 2.05
CA ALA A 413 15.87 -6.05 1.05
C ALA A 413 15.97 -5.41 -0.35
N PRO A 414 16.33 -6.17 -1.40
CA PRO A 414 16.21 -5.72 -2.79
C PRO A 414 14.76 -5.71 -3.28
N GLU A 415 13.85 -6.42 -2.60
CA GLU A 415 12.45 -6.51 -2.97
C GLU A 415 11.69 -5.19 -2.83
N PHE A 416 10.74 -4.98 -3.75
CA PHE A 416 9.91 -3.79 -3.89
C PHE A 416 10.69 -2.46 -3.98
N ARG A 417 12.01 -2.52 -4.19
CA ARG A 417 12.84 -1.38 -4.55
C ARG A 417 12.68 -1.07 -6.03
N TRP A 418 12.33 0.17 -6.33
CA TRP A 418 12.22 0.68 -7.68
C TRP A 418 13.45 1.49 -8.05
N GLU A 419 13.96 1.26 -9.26
CA GLU A 419 15.16 1.87 -9.81
C GLU A 419 14.94 2.10 -11.31
N ALA A 420 15.45 3.21 -11.83
CA ALA A 420 15.38 3.50 -13.26
C ALA A 420 16.20 2.48 -14.04
N LYS A 421 15.56 1.77 -14.98
CA LYS A 421 16.11 0.57 -15.64
C LYS A 421 15.67 0.47 -17.09
N ALA A 422 16.54 -0.11 -17.92
CA ALA A 422 16.17 -0.49 -19.27
C ALA A 422 15.12 -1.63 -19.22
N PRO A 423 14.23 -1.75 -20.22
CA PRO A 423 13.24 -2.82 -20.30
C PRO A 423 13.80 -4.24 -20.13
N THR A 424 15.05 -4.47 -20.57
CA THR A 424 15.75 -5.77 -20.47
C THR A 424 16.15 -6.16 -19.05
N ASP A 425 16.24 -5.18 -18.15
CA ASP A 425 16.79 -5.36 -16.80
C ASP A 425 15.69 -5.41 -15.73
N LEU A 426 14.43 -5.17 -16.14
CA LEU A 426 13.25 -5.31 -15.30
C LEU A 426 12.76 -6.77 -15.30
N ARG A 427 12.57 -7.31 -14.10
CA ARG A 427 12.01 -8.66 -13.94
C ARG A 427 10.50 -8.68 -14.20
N SER A 428 9.96 -9.85 -14.51
CA SER A 428 8.53 -10.02 -14.84
C SER A 428 7.58 -9.56 -13.74
N ASP A 429 7.97 -9.72 -12.47
CA ASP A 429 7.24 -9.19 -11.31
C ASP A 429 7.19 -7.65 -11.29
N GLN A 430 8.32 -6.99 -11.57
CA GLN A 430 8.40 -5.52 -11.63
C GLN A 430 7.60 -4.97 -12.81
N VAL A 431 7.67 -5.62 -13.99
CA VAL A 431 6.87 -5.23 -15.15
C VAL A 431 5.37 -5.37 -14.86
N ARG A 432 4.95 -6.43 -14.17
CA ARG A 432 3.54 -6.64 -13.77
C ARG A 432 3.04 -5.54 -12.82
N ALA A 433 3.84 -5.15 -11.84
CA ALA A 433 3.52 -4.07 -10.92
C ALA A 433 3.45 -2.70 -11.62
N LEU A 434 4.35 -2.42 -12.57
CA LEU A 434 4.31 -1.22 -13.40
C LEU A 434 3.05 -1.16 -14.27
N GLN A 435 2.69 -2.28 -14.91
CA GLN A 435 1.48 -2.38 -15.74
C GLN A 435 0.18 -2.17 -14.93
N ALA A 436 0.11 -2.72 -13.71
CA ALA A 436 -1.00 -2.48 -12.80
C ALA A 436 -1.13 -1.00 -12.40
N GLN A 437 0.00 -0.35 -12.09
CA GLN A 437 0.05 1.07 -11.76
C GLN A 437 -0.31 1.97 -12.95
N LEU A 438 0.22 1.72 -14.14
CA LEU A 438 -0.14 2.46 -15.36
C LEU A 438 -1.65 2.35 -15.62
N THR A 439 -2.24 1.16 -15.46
CA THR A 439 -3.68 0.95 -15.59
C THR A 439 -4.48 1.76 -14.57
N LYS A 440 -4.07 1.77 -13.29
CA LYS A 440 -4.72 2.60 -12.25
C LYS A 440 -4.60 4.10 -12.54
N LEU A 441 -3.48 4.55 -13.11
CA LEU A 441 -3.24 5.93 -13.55
C LEU A 441 -3.96 6.30 -14.88
N GLY A 442 -4.82 5.42 -15.40
CA GLY A 442 -5.63 5.69 -16.60
C GLY A 442 -4.93 5.39 -17.93
N HIS A 443 -3.88 4.57 -17.91
CA HIS A 443 -3.14 4.11 -19.09
C HIS A 443 -3.27 2.57 -19.20
N PRO A 444 -4.37 2.05 -19.78
CA PRO A 444 -4.71 0.63 -19.68
C PRO A 444 -3.70 -0.29 -20.38
N VAL A 445 -3.15 -1.24 -19.64
CA VAL A 445 -2.24 -2.27 -20.15
C VAL A 445 -2.43 -3.58 -19.36
N PRO A 446 -2.50 -4.75 -20.01
CA PRO A 446 -2.59 -6.01 -19.29
C PRO A 446 -1.37 -6.19 -18.37
N ALA A 447 -1.60 -6.60 -17.11
CA ALA A 447 -0.54 -6.97 -16.18
C ALA A 447 0.05 -8.35 -16.55
N SER A 448 0.67 -8.44 -17.72
CA SER A 448 1.27 -9.65 -18.30
C SER A 448 2.58 -10.03 -17.61
N GLY A 449 3.34 -9.04 -17.14
CA GLY A 449 4.73 -9.18 -16.71
C GLY A 449 5.73 -9.36 -17.86
N ALA A 450 5.34 -9.07 -19.09
CA ALA A 450 6.22 -9.01 -20.25
C ALA A 450 6.30 -7.57 -20.76
N TRP A 451 7.50 -7.08 -21.09
CA TRP A 451 7.65 -5.76 -21.70
C TRP A 451 7.34 -5.84 -23.20
N ASP A 452 6.18 -5.31 -23.57
CA ASP A 452 5.64 -5.35 -24.93
C ASP A 452 5.33 -3.93 -25.46
N ASP A 453 4.88 -3.87 -26.72
CA ASP A 453 4.52 -2.61 -27.39
C ASP A 453 3.36 -1.88 -26.65
N LEU A 454 2.47 -2.62 -25.98
CA LEU A 454 1.39 -2.05 -25.19
C LEU A 454 1.93 -1.38 -23.91
N THR A 455 2.87 -2.03 -23.23
CA THR A 455 3.58 -1.50 -22.05
C THR A 455 4.37 -0.25 -22.42
N THR A 456 5.08 -0.29 -23.55
CA THR A 456 5.82 0.86 -24.09
C THR A 456 4.87 2.02 -24.40
N SER A 457 3.76 1.76 -25.11
CA SER A 457 2.76 2.77 -25.48
C SER A 457 2.05 3.38 -24.26
N ALA A 458 1.71 2.56 -23.25
CA ALA A 458 1.09 3.02 -22.02
C ALA A 458 2.04 3.91 -21.21
N LEU A 459 3.33 3.57 -21.16
CA LEU A 459 4.34 4.38 -20.49
C LEU A 459 4.62 5.69 -21.23
N GLN A 460 4.66 5.69 -22.57
CA GLN A 460 4.74 6.92 -23.38
C GLN A 460 3.53 7.83 -23.14
N ALA A 461 2.31 7.28 -23.11
CA ALA A 461 1.11 8.06 -22.80
C ALA A 461 1.14 8.65 -21.39
N TYR A 462 1.72 7.95 -20.41
CA TYR A 462 1.94 8.48 -19.06
C TYR A 462 2.99 9.61 -19.06
N GLN A 463 4.12 9.41 -19.74
CA GLN A 463 5.18 10.42 -19.90
C GLN A 463 4.66 11.70 -20.57
N ALA A 464 3.90 11.58 -21.65
CA ALA A 464 3.25 12.70 -22.33
C ALA A 464 2.37 13.51 -21.38
N ARG A 465 1.56 12.82 -20.56
CA ARG A 465 0.68 13.44 -19.55
C ARG A 465 1.47 14.11 -18.42
N ALA A 466 2.60 13.51 -18.02
CA ALA A 466 3.55 14.06 -17.07
C ALA A 466 4.43 15.19 -17.63
N ARG A 467 4.35 15.48 -18.95
CA ARG A 467 5.21 16.41 -19.70
C ARG A 467 6.69 16.03 -19.69
N LEU A 468 6.96 14.73 -19.59
CA LEU A 468 8.28 14.12 -19.73
C LEU A 468 8.60 13.83 -21.20
N THR A 469 9.84 13.43 -21.46
CA THR A 469 10.18 12.83 -22.76
C THR A 469 9.45 11.49 -22.90
N GLU A 470 8.76 11.27 -24.02
CA GLU A 470 8.04 10.03 -24.36
C GLU A 470 9.01 8.89 -24.75
N SER A 471 9.98 8.62 -23.89
CA SER A 471 11.08 7.67 -24.09
C SER A 471 10.60 6.21 -24.16
N GLY A 472 9.43 5.90 -23.58
CA GLY A 472 8.89 4.55 -23.50
C GLY A 472 9.74 3.61 -22.64
N ILE A 473 10.56 4.15 -21.73
CA ILE A 473 11.38 3.41 -20.77
C ILE A 473 11.19 3.97 -19.36
N LEU A 474 11.45 3.16 -18.33
CA LEU A 474 11.38 3.61 -16.93
C LEU A 474 12.69 4.33 -16.56
N ASP A 475 12.86 5.54 -17.08
CA ASP A 475 13.97 6.44 -16.73
C ASP A 475 13.77 7.13 -15.37
N GLY A 476 14.78 7.88 -14.92
CA GLY A 476 14.82 8.50 -13.58
C GLY A 476 13.69 9.50 -13.35
N ASP A 477 13.43 10.36 -14.32
CA ASP A 477 12.36 11.37 -14.23
C ASP A 477 10.99 10.69 -14.24
N THR A 478 10.79 9.71 -15.12
CA THR A 478 9.56 8.90 -15.17
C THR A 478 9.30 8.18 -13.85
N LEU A 479 10.33 7.57 -13.26
CA LEU A 479 10.21 6.89 -11.97
C LEU A 479 9.92 7.88 -10.83
N SER A 480 10.59 9.03 -10.81
CA SER A 480 10.36 10.08 -9.82
C SER A 480 8.90 10.53 -9.82
N VAL A 481 8.32 10.80 -11.00
CA VAL A 481 6.91 11.20 -11.12
C VAL A 481 5.96 10.02 -10.81
N LEU A 482 6.32 8.79 -11.19
CA LEU A 482 5.53 7.58 -10.88
C LEU A 482 5.44 7.27 -9.38
N LEU A 483 6.45 7.65 -8.61
CA LEU A 483 6.52 7.46 -7.14
C LEU A 483 6.16 8.71 -6.33
N ALA A 484 6.09 9.89 -6.96
CA ALA A 484 5.70 11.13 -6.30
C ALA A 484 4.33 11.04 -5.59
N PRO A 485 4.11 11.85 -4.54
CA PRO A 485 2.80 12.09 -3.97
C PRO A 485 1.82 12.68 -4.98
N PHE A 486 0.55 12.32 -4.81
CA PHE A 486 -0.58 12.83 -5.56
C PHE A 486 -1.51 13.56 -4.60
N ASN A 487 -2.12 14.64 -5.08
CA ASN A 487 -3.38 15.15 -4.54
C ASN A 487 -4.49 14.73 -5.53
N PRO A 488 -5.07 13.52 -5.42
CA PRO A 488 -6.04 13.05 -6.40
C PRO A 488 -7.24 13.99 -6.43
N ALA A 489 -7.79 14.24 -7.61
CA ALA A 489 -9.03 15.00 -7.72
C ALA A 489 -10.17 14.28 -6.99
N LEU A 490 -10.77 14.95 -6.01
CA LEU A 490 -12.05 14.54 -5.43
C LEU A 490 -13.17 15.01 -6.37
N PRO A 491 -14.30 14.29 -6.47
CA PRO A 491 -15.47 14.78 -7.18
C PRO A 491 -15.86 16.17 -6.66
N LEU A 492 -16.17 17.09 -7.55
CA LEU A 492 -16.74 18.39 -7.18
C LEU A 492 -18.10 18.11 -6.52
N GLY A 493 -18.22 18.45 -5.24
CA GLY A 493 -19.44 18.28 -4.43
C GLY A 493 -20.57 19.22 -4.83
#